data_AF-A0A3M3YRP9-F1
#
_entry.id   AF-A0A3M3YRP9-F1
#
_cell.length_a   1.000
_cell.length_b   1.000
_cell.length_c   1.000
_cell.angle_alpha   90.00
_cell.angle_beta   90.00
_cell.angle_gamma   90.00
#
_symmetry.space_group_name_H-M   'P 1'
#
loop_
_entity.id
_entity.type
_entity.pdbx_description
1 polymer ?
#
loop_
_entity_poly.entity_id
_entity_poly.type
_entity_poly.pdbx_seq_one_letter_code
_entity_poly.pdbx_strand_id
1 'polypeptide(L)' 'MTLIRGPPQRAIHGPVRLVRRPASHPPDQRHDSAVTYVAIGVVSAIVVKKRFYVQ' A
#
# COMPACT_ATOMS: atom_id res chain seq x y z
N MET A 1 22.29 -22.71 42.19
CA MET A 1 22.92 -22.65 40.87
C MET A 1 21.89 -23.09 39.83
N THR A 2 21.15 -22.15 39.26
CA THR A 2 20.06 -22.43 38.31
C THR A 2 20.64 -22.48 36.90
N LEU A 3 20.59 -23.65 36.26
CA LEU A 3 21.04 -23.82 34.87
C LEU A 3 19.99 -23.24 33.93
N ILE A 4 20.19 -21.98 33.49
CA ILE A 4 19.44 -21.40 32.37
C ILE A 4 19.98 -22.02 31.09
N ARG A 5 19.46 -23.20 30.73
CA ARG A 5 19.55 -23.76 29.39
C ARG A 5 18.19 -23.57 28.75
N GLY A 6 18.03 -22.45 28.03
CA GLY A 6 16.85 -22.25 27.18
C GLY A 6 16.69 -23.45 26.23
N PRO A 7 15.46 -23.88 25.90
CA PRO A 7 15.25 -25.08 25.10
C PRO A 7 15.90 -24.92 23.71
N PRO A 8 16.84 -25.78 23.31
CA PRO A 8 17.47 -25.72 22.01
C PRO A 8 16.62 -26.41 20.94
N GLN A 9 15.31 -26.12 20.88
CA GLN A 9 14.46 -26.60 19.79
C GLN A 9 13.27 -25.66 19.59
N ARG A 10 13.48 -24.58 18.85
CA ARG A 10 12.39 -24.00 18.06
C ARG A 10 12.19 -24.91 16.84
N ALA A 11 11.67 -26.10 17.10
CA ALA A 11 11.13 -26.95 16.06
C ALA A 11 10.01 -26.14 15.38
N ILE A 12 10.25 -25.73 14.15
CA ILE A 12 9.18 -25.23 13.27
C ILE A 12 8.31 -26.46 12.97
N HIS A 13 7.42 -26.77 13.91
CA HIS A 13 6.53 -27.92 13.83
C HIS A 13 5.19 -27.47 13.24
N GLY A 14 5.27 -26.99 12.01
CA GLY A 14 4.12 -26.61 11.21
C GLY A 14 4.59 -26.15 9.84
N PRO A 15 3.87 -26.45 8.74
CA PRO A 15 4.20 -25.90 7.44
C PRO A 15 4.19 -24.38 7.57
N VAL A 16 5.37 -23.75 7.42
CA VAL A 16 5.47 -22.31 7.28
C VAL A 16 4.75 -21.96 5.98
N ARG A 17 3.45 -21.67 6.08
CA ARG A 17 2.73 -20.99 5.04
C ARG A 17 3.25 -19.56 5.02
N LEU A 18 4.32 -19.35 4.26
CA LEU A 18 4.65 -18.06 3.68
C LEU A 18 3.47 -17.69 2.78
N VAL A 19 2.43 -17.13 3.40
CA VAL A 19 1.41 -16.40 2.68
C VAL A 19 2.16 -15.27 2.03
N ARG A 20 2.47 -15.43 0.73
CA ARG A 20 2.89 -14.32 -0.10
C ARG A 20 1.82 -13.26 0.08
N ARG A 21 2.14 -12.20 0.83
CA ARG A 21 1.32 -11.00 0.85
C ARG A 21 1.14 -10.64 -0.63
N PRO A 22 -0.09 -10.51 -1.15
CA PRO A 22 -0.29 -9.95 -2.49
C PRO A 22 0.62 -8.74 -2.54
N ALA A 23 1.53 -8.68 -3.52
CA ALA A 23 2.47 -7.58 -3.64
C ALA A 23 1.65 -6.32 -3.40
N SER A 24 1.88 -5.64 -2.27
CA SER A 24 1.04 -4.50 -1.92
C SER A 24 1.09 -3.61 -3.14
N HIS A 25 -0.09 -3.25 -3.67
CA HIS A 25 -0.26 -2.48 -4.90
C HIS A 25 0.94 -1.55 -5.12
N PRO A 26 1.49 -1.50 -6.35
CA PRO A 26 2.67 -0.68 -6.65
C PRO A 26 2.51 0.70 -6.01
N PRO A 27 3.58 1.31 -5.49
CA PRO A 27 3.50 2.54 -4.70
C PRO A 27 2.67 3.65 -5.38
N ASP A 28 2.55 3.59 -6.70
CA ASP A 28 1.76 4.49 -7.56
C ASP A 28 0.24 4.22 -7.55
N GLN A 29 -0.20 3.12 -6.93
CA GLN A 29 -1.58 2.62 -6.90
C GLN A 29 -2.15 2.58 -5.47
N ARG A 30 -1.43 3.14 -4.49
CA ARG A 30 -2.06 3.53 -3.22
C ARG A 30 -2.96 4.73 -3.48
N HIS A 31 -4.06 4.82 -2.74
CA HIS A 31 -5.10 5.86 -2.79
C HIS A 31 -4.57 7.32 -2.66
N ASP A 32 -3.27 7.49 -2.43
CA ASP A 32 -2.52 8.73 -2.25
C ASP A 32 -1.47 8.93 -3.37
N SER A 33 -1.74 8.44 -4.58
CA SER A 33 -0.87 8.69 -5.72
C SER A 33 -0.97 10.15 -6.13
N ALA A 34 0.17 10.80 -6.38
CA ALA A 34 0.22 12.13 -6.98
C ALA A 34 -0.63 12.21 -8.25
N VAL A 35 -0.75 11.10 -8.99
CA VAL A 35 -1.58 10.96 -10.18
C VAL A 35 -3.06 11.20 -9.89
N THR A 36 -3.59 10.71 -8.76
CA THR A 36 -5.00 10.87 -8.39
C THR A 36 -5.31 12.34 -8.06
N TYR A 37 -4.43 13.00 -7.31
CA TYR A 37 -4.61 14.42 -6.98
C TYR A 37 -4.53 15.31 -8.23
N VAL A 38 -3.55 15.06 -9.12
CA VAL A 38 -3.39 15.78 -10.39
C VAL A 38 -4.58 15.52 -11.31
N ALA A 39 -5.05 14.28 -11.43
CA ALA A 39 -6.20 13.94 -12.27
C ALA A 39 -7.47 14.71 -11.84
N ILE A 40 -7.76 14.77 -10.55
CA ILE A 40 -8.89 15.54 -10.02
C ILE A 40 -8.69 17.03 -10.33
N GLY A 41 -7.51 17.59 -10.08
CA GLY A 41 -7.22 19.00 -10.36
C GLY A 41 -7.39 19.38 -11.83
N VAL A 42 -6.88 18.55 -12.75
CA VAL A 42 -6.98 18.78 -14.20
C VAL A 42 -8.44 18.72 -14.66
N VAL A 43 -9.21 17.73 -14.21
CA VAL A 43 -10.64 17.62 -14.55
C VAL A 43 -11.41 18.83 -14.05
N SER A 44 -11.20 19.26 -12.80
CA SER A 44 -11.83 20.46 -12.24
C SER A 44 -11.47 21.72 -13.03
N ALA A 45 -10.20 21.91 -13.40
CA ALA A 45 -9.75 23.06 -14.18
C ALA A 45 -10.41 23.10 -15.57
N ILE A 46 -10.54 21.95 -16.25
CA ILE A 46 -11.22 21.86 -17.54
C ILE A 46 -12.70 22.24 -17.41
N VAL A 47 -13.38 21.73 -16.39
CA VAL A 47 -14.80 22.03 -16.14
C VAL A 47 -15.00 23.52 -15.85
N VAL A 48 -14.19 24.12 -14.97
CA VAL A 48 -14.24 25.57 -14.67
C VAL A 48 -13.96 26.38 -15.93
N LYS A 49 -12.92 26.03 -16.68
CA LYS A 49 -12.60 26.73 -17.93
C LYS A 49 -13.77 26.71 -18.91
N LYS A 50 -14.38 25.55 -19.15
CA LYS A 50 -15.54 25.44 -20.06
C LYS A 50 -16.79 26.13 -19.50
N ARG A 51 -17.05 26.03 -18.20
CA ARG A 51 -18.26 26.57 -17.57
C ARG A 51 -18.24 28.11 -17.53
N PHE A 52 -17.08 28.72 -17.29
CA PHE A 52 -16.98 30.16 -17.03
C PHE A 52 -16.33 30.96 -18.15
N TYR A 53 -15.54 30.34 -19.04
CA TYR A 53 -14.90 31.05 -20.17
C TYR A 53 -15.48 30.68 -21.54
N VAL A 54 -16.39 29.70 -21.61
CA VAL A 54 -17.08 29.29 -22.86
C VAL A 54 -18.60 29.45 -22.74
N GLN A 55 -19.07 30.14 -21.70
CA GLN A 55 -20.34 30.88 -21.74
C GLN A 55 -20.04 32.25 -22.36
#